data_AF-A0A8J7B195-F1
#
_entry.id   AF-A0A8J7B195-F1
#
_cell.length_a   1.000
_cell.length_b   1.000
_cell.length_c   1.000
_cell.angle_alpha   90.00
_cell.angle_beta   90.00
_cell.angle_gamma   90.00
#
_symmetry.space_group_name_H-M   'P 1'
#
loop_
_entity.id
_entity.type
_entity.pdbx_description
1 polymer ?
#
loop_
_entity_poly.entity_id
_entity_poly.type
_entity_poly.pdbx_seq_one_letter_code
_entity_poly.pdbx_strand_id
1 'polypeptide(L)'
;PHSPTLHAEFHYSQRRYTSALAQTDTARELRIQNPDGHTLIVQLPQRQGYLCLPGATPELVDVTEPYYYNLIRAGLMALEVKQKTQLLIKKDELLSEKDSQIETLSQQVRLLEAKINQLSTEQQQQFESLKTELEEQETAIQGQEAHISELQTELSHSDQPPPDPQVVQRQVRETVGDSVWFCIQPASQKDLCAAYKNYQILSAEGPDMQLADYSEAGIRLSFAVEREVVQPFLNDLYDFLLGQGQSEIGGIQLSASRKYTLGMVPSLLADQWQTLRDTALKQQQSVAKKQRYSKAKASKQVGERDRALLAEFFDQWEHPMGNCFAQKGRQAAASIDQINKLRNISAHAESFLYEWQYELLRQLIVGSDGQGGLFRTIYGG
;
A
#
# COMPACT_ATOMS: atom_id res chain seq x y z
N PRO A 1 -48.66 -7.75 40.26
CA PRO A 1 -48.79 -7.81 38.79
C PRO A 1 -50.27 -7.79 38.38
N HIS A 2 -50.83 -6.61 38.09
CA HIS A 2 -52.21 -6.49 37.65
C HIS A 2 -52.28 -6.81 36.14
N SER A 3 -52.83 -7.97 35.80
CA SER A 3 -53.13 -8.35 34.42
C SER A 3 -54.10 -7.33 33.79
N PRO A 4 -53.93 -6.95 32.51
CA PRO A 4 -54.81 -5.99 31.86
C PRO A 4 -56.25 -6.51 31.85
N THR A 5 -57.17 -5.77 32.46
CA THR A 5 -58.60 -6.07 32.41
C THR A 5 -59.17 -5.62 31.08
N LEU A 6 -59.62 -6.58 30.26
CA LEU A 6 -60.33 -6.27 29.02
C LEU A 6 -61.78 -5.92 29.38
N HIS A 7 -62.22 -4.72 29.00
CA HIS A 7 -63.59 -4.26 29.24
C HIS A 7 -64.33 -4.06 27.93
N ALA A 8 -65.58 -4.49 27.78
CA ALA A 8 -66.41 -4.22 26.60
C ALA A 8 -67.80 -3.72 26.99
N GLU A 9 -68.36 -2.80 26.21
CA GLU A 9 -69.77 -2.40 26.32
C GLU A 9 -70.61 -3.25 25.36
N PHE A 10 -71.78 -3.70 25.82
CA PHE A 10 -72.70 -4.47 24.99
C PHE A 10 -74.15 -4.24 25.38
N HIS A 11 -75.07 -4.59 24.48
CA HIS A 11 -76.50 -4.49 24.73
C HIS A 11 -77.11 -5.90 24.87
N TYR A 12 -77.93 -6.10 25.89
CA TYR A 12 -78.70 -7.32 26.10
C TYR A 12 -80.08 -6.97 26.63
N SER A 13 -81.15 -7.51 26.03
CA SER A 13 -82.53 -7.22 26.42
C SER A 13 -82.84 -5.71 26.57
N GLN A 14 -82.45 -4.92 25.55
CA GLN A 14 -82.59 -3.45 25.49
C GLN A 14 -81.89 -2.64 26.60
N ARG A 15 -81.00 -3.25 27.38
CA ARG A 15 -80.18 -2.57 28.38
C ARG A 15 -78.71 -2.62 28.01
N ARG A 16 -77.96 -1.57 28.37
CA ARG A 16 -76.51 -1.47 28.18
C ARG A 16 -75.79 -2.08 29.37
N TYR A 17 -74.84 -2.95 29.13
CA TYR A 17 -73.99 -3.58 30.14
C TYR A 17 -72.51 -3.33 29.82
N THR A 18 -71.68 -3.45 30.84
CA THR A 18 -70.23 -3.50 30.71
C THR A 18 -69.74 -4.87 31.17
N SER A 19 -69.00 -5.58 30.32
CA SER A 19 -68.31 -6.81 30.71
C SER A 19 -66.83 -6.54 30.93
N ALA A 20 -66.23 -7.22 31.90
CA ALA A 20 -64.82 -7.19 32.20
C ALA A 20 -64.30 -8.62 32.39
N LEU A 21 -63.16 -8.94 31.78
CA LEU A 21 -62.50 -10.23 32.01
C LEU A 21 -61.15 -10.00 32.69
N ALA A 22 -61.00 -10.59 33.87
CA ALA A 22 -59.76 -10.60 34.62
C ALA A 22 -59.20 -12.03 34.69
N GLN A 23 -57.89 -12.16 34.52
CA GLN A 23 -57.19 -13.42 34.76
C GLN A 23 -56.73 -13.44 36.22
N THR A 24 -57.22 -14.42 36.99
CA THR A 24 -56.69 -14.74 38.33
C THR A 24 -55.74 -15.94 38.24
N ASP A 25 -54.98 -16.21 39.30
CA ASP A 25 -53.96 -17.27 39.33
C ASP A 25 -54.54 -18.67 39.06
N THR A 26 -55.84 -18.89 39.30
CA THR A 26 -56.49 -20.20 39.20
C THR A 26 -57.67 -20.26 38.22
N ALA A 27 -58.26 -19.12 37.82
CA ALA A 27 -59.43 -19.09 36.93
C ALA A 27 -59.60 -17.74 36.18
N ARG A 28 -60.50 -17.71 35.20
CA ARG A 28 -60.94 -16.46 34.55
C ARG A 28 -62.18 -15.93 35.25
N GLU A 29 -62.13 -14.68 35.71
CA GLU A 29 -63.26 -14.02 36.34
C GLU A 29 -63.93 -13.06 35.34
N LEU A 30 -65.20 -13.31 35.07
CA LEU A 30 -66.04 -12.44 34.26
C LEU A 30 -66.90 -11.58 35.20
N ARG A 31 -66.86 -10.26 35.01
CA ARG A 31 -67.73 -9.31 35.69
C ARG A 31 -68.65 -8.66 34.67
N ILE A 32 -69.95 -8.65 34.91
CA ILE A 32 -70.93 -7.96 34.06
C ILE A 32 -71.69 -6.96 34.93
N GLN A 33 -71.57 -5.69 34.61
CA GLN A 33 -72.20 -4.59 35.34
C GLN A 33 -73.29 -3.94 34.50
N ASN A 34 -74.44 -3.68 35.11
CA ASN A 34 -75.52 -2.90 34.51
C ASN A 34 -75.41 -1.40 34.90
N PRO A 35 -76.21 -0.50 34.31
CA PRO A 35 -76.17 0.93 34.62
C PRO A 35 -76.65 1.26 36.04
N ASP A 36 -77.45 0.38 36.64
CA ASP A 36 -77.98 0.49 38.01
C ASP A 36 -76.92 0.13 39.08
N GLY A 37 -75.72 -0.29 38.65
CA GLY A 37 -74.62 -0.67 39.54
C GLY A 37 -74.63 -2.14 39.99
N HIS A 38 -75.59 -2.95 39.53
CA HIS A 38 -75.64 -4.38 39.79
C HIS A 38 -74.51 -5.08 39.02
N THR A 39 -73.73 -5.91 39.72
CA THR A 39 -72.58 -6.60 39.15
C THR A 39 -72.71 -8.11 39.32
N LEU A 40 -72.80 -8.83 38.21
CA LEU A 40 -72.70 -10.28 38.18
C LEU A 40 -71.22 -10.69 38.07
N ILE A 41 -70.73 -11.48 39.02
CA ILE A 41 -69.36 -12.01 39.05
C ILE A 41 -69.41 -13.51 38.87
N VAL A 42 -68.67 -14.03 37.89
CA VAL A 42 -68.64 -15.46 37.55
C VAL A 42 -67.20 -15.91 37.38
N GLN A 43 -66.79 -16.95 38.10
CA GLN A 43 -65.51 -17.61 37.89
C GLN A 43 -65.68 -18.73 36.86
N LEU A 44 -65.12 -18.58 35.67
CA LEU A 44 -65.23 -19.58 34.60
C LEU A 44 -64.30 -20.78 34.89
N PRO A 45 -64.76 -22.04 34.78
CA PRO A 45 -66.02 -22.51 34.18
C PRO A 45 -67.13 -22.88 35.20
N GLN A 46 -67.13 -22.30 36.40
CA GLN A 46 -68.11 -22.64 37.44
C GLN A 46 -69.54 -22.30 37.00
N ARG A 47 -70.50 -23.10 37.47
CA ARG A 47 -71.94 -22.96 37.17
C ARG A 47 -72.68 -22.06 38.17
N GLN A 48 -71.96 -21.44 39.10
CA GLN A 48 -72.50 -20.53 40.09
C GLN A 48 -71.84 -19.17 39.94
N GLY A 49 -72.61 -18.11 40.17
CA GLY A 49 -72.14 -16.73 40.15
C GLY A 49 -72.66 -15.97 41.37
N TYR A 50 -72.12 -14.77 41.56
CA TYR A 50 -72.54 -13.86 42.62
C TYR A 50 -73.12 -12.59 42.02
N LEU A 51 -74.37 -12.28 42.34
CA LEU A 51 -75.01 -11.02 42.00
C LEU A 51 -74.79 -10.03 43.16
N CYS A 52 -74.02 -8.98 42.90
CA CYS A 52 -73.74 -7.93 43.86
C CYS A 52 -74.64 -6.72 43.57
N LEU A 53 -75.55 -6.41 44.50
CA LEU A 53 -76.40 -5.21 44.45
C LEU A 53 -75.76 -4.10 45.33
N PRO A 54 -75.84 -2.82 44.94
CA PRO A 54 -75.34 -1.71 45.75
C PRO A 54 -75.92 -1.72 47.17
N GLY A 55 -75.06 -1.88 48.19
CA GLY A 55 -75.47 -1.85 49.61
C GLY A 55 -76.11 -3.14 50.14
N ALA A 56 -76.13 -4.23 49.37
CA ALA A 56 -76.62 -5.54 49.82
C ALA A 56 -75.50 -6.58 49.87
N THR A 57 -75.76 -7.68 50.59
CA THR A 57 -74.88 -8.86 50.57
C THR A 57 -74.97 -9.57 49.21
N PRO A 58 -73.85 -10.12 48.66
CA PRO A 58 -73.87 -10.85 47.39
C PRO A 58 -74.85 -12.02 47.41
N GLU A 59 -75.68 -12.13 46.38
CA GLU A 59 -76.66 -13.21 46.20
C GLU A 59 -76.08 -14.29 45.29
N LEU A 60 -76.24 -15.56 45.65
CA LEU A 60 -75.76 -16.69 44.86
C LEU A 60 -76.77 -17.02 43.77
N VAL A 61 -76.34 -17.00 42.50
CA VAL A 61 -77.18 -17.23 41.32
C VAL A 61 -76.69 -18.43 40.52
N ASP A 62 -77.63 -19.22 39.99
CA ASP A 62 -77.33 -20.28 39.04
C ASP A 62 -77.15 -19.69 37.64
N VAL A 63 -75.94 -19.75 37.12
CA VAL A 63 -75.61 -19.15 35.82
C VAL A 63 -76.06 -20.02 34.64
N THR A 64 -76.62 -21.20 34.91
CA THR A 64 -77.24 -22.06 33.89
C THR A 64 -78.68 -21.65 33.56
N GLU A 65 -79.29 -20.77 34.36
CA GLU A 65 -80.58 -20.19 34.03
C GLU A 65 -80.51 -19.43 32.69
N PRO A 66 -81.56 -19.52 31.85
CA PRO A 66 -81.52 -18.96 30.49
C PRO A 66 -81.15 -17.48 30.42
N TYR A 67 -81.57 -16.68 31.41
CA TYR A 67 -81.26 -15.25 31.47
C TYR A 67 -79.77 -15.00 31.69
N TYR A 68 -79.20 -15.54 32.78
CA TYR A 68 -77.79 -15.36 33.12
C TYR A 68 -76.86 -16.01 32.09
N TYR A 69 -77.21 -17.20 31.60
CA TYR A 69 -76.45 -17.88 30.55
C TYR A 69 -76.31 -17.03 29.29
N ASN A 70 -77.41 -16.46 28.79
CA ASN A 70 -77.40 -15.62 27.60
C ASN A 70 -76.72 -14.27 27.84
N LEU A 71 -76.86 -13.69 29.03
CA LEU A 71 -76.16 -12.46 29.43
C LEU A 71 -74.64 -12.67 29.47
N ILE A 72 -74.18 -13.78 30.06
CA ILE A 72 -72.76 -14.18 30.10
C ILE A 72 -72.23 -14.41 28.69
N ARG A 73 -72.98 -15.14 27.86
CA ARG A 73 -72.60 -15.37 26.46
C ARG A 73 -72.46 -14.07 25.68
N ALA A 74 -73.41 -13.14 25.83
CA ALA A 74 -73.36 -11.83 25.19
C ALA A 74 -72.14 -11.01 25.67
N GLY A 75 -71.88 -11.01 26.97
CA GLY A 75 -70.72 -10.32 27.56
C GLY A 75 -69.38 -10.88 27.07
N LEU A 76 -69.25 -12.21 26.96
CA LEU A 76 -68.06 -12.88 26.42
C LEU A 76 -67.87 -12.62 24.92
N MET A 77 -68.94 -12.67 24.12
CA MET A 77 -68.88 -12.34 22.69
C MET A 77 -68.41 -10.89 22.47
N ALA A 78 -68.92 -9.94 23.27
CA ALA A 78 -68.51 -8.55 23.18
C ALA A 78 -67.03 -8.33 23.51
N LEU A 79 -66.51 -9.06 24.51
CA LEU A 79 -65.09 -9.05 24.84
C LEU A 79 -64.24 -9.64 23.70
N GLU A 80 -64.67 -10.76 23.12
CA GLU A 80 -63.98 -11.39 21.99
C GLU A 80 -63.94 -10.46 20.76
N VAL A 81 -65.07 -9.83 20.43
CA VAL A 81 -65.14 -8.86 19.33
C VAL A 81 -64.18 -7.71 19.60
N LYS A 82 -64.21 -7.11 20.80
CA LYS A 82 -63.30 -6.01 21.14
C LYS A 82 -61.82 -6.42 21.04
N GLN A 83 -61.47 -7.61 21.52
CA GLN A 83 -60.10 -8.12 21.42
C GLN A 83 -59.67 -8.30 19.96
N LYS A 84 -60.52 -8.89 19.12
CA LYS A 84 -60.25 -9.06 17.69
C LYS A 84 -60.12 -7.72 16.98
N THR A 85 -61.00 -6.76 17.26
CA THR A 85 -60.93 -5.40 16.70
C THR A 85 -59.63 -4.70 17.09
N GLN A 86 -59.20 -4.79 18.36
CA GLN A 86 -57.92 -4.22 18.79
C GLN A 86 -56.73 -4.88 18.08
N LEU A 87 -56.76 -6.19 17.86
CA LEU A 87 -55.72 -6.90 17.11
C LEU A 87 -55.69 -6.52 15.63
N LEU A 88 -56.86 -6.30 15.01
CA LEU A 88 -56.95 -5.82 13.63
C LEU A 88 -56.35 -4.43 13.49
N ILE A 89 -56.74 -3.48 14.36
CA ILE A 89 -56.18 -2.12 14.36
C ILE A 89 -54.65 -2.16 14.48
N LYS A 90 -54.11 -2.94 15.44
CA LYS A 90 -52.66 -3.08 15.60
C LYS A 90 -51.97 -3.69 14.37
N LYS A 91 -52.63 -4.64 13.70
CA LYS A 91 -52.09 -5.23 12.47
C LYS A 91 -52.11 -4.23 11.32
N ASP A 92 -53.17 -3.45 11.19
CA ASP A 92 -53.28 -2.42 10.15
C ASP A 92 -52.24 -1.30 10.36
N GLU A 93 -52.01 -0.88 11.61
CA GLU A 93 -50.93 0.05 11.96
C GLU A 93 -49.55 -0.52 11.58
N LEU A 94 -49.28 -1.78 11.93
CA LEU A 94 -48.02 -2.43 11.61
C LEU A 94 -47.82 -2.62 10.09
N LEU A 95 -48.88 -2.96 9.36
CA LEU A 95 -48.84 -3.07 7.90
C LEU A 95 -48.53 -1.71 7.28
N SER A 96 -49.17 -0.65 7.74
CA SER A 96 -48.91 0.72 7.26
C SER A 96 -47.46 1.15 7.53
N GLU A 97 -46.90 0.83 8.69
CA GLU A 97 -45.48 1.09 8.99
C GLU A 97 -44.55 0.30 8.06
N LYS A 98 -44.86 -0.98 7.82
CA LYS A 98 -44.08 -1.84 6.92
C LYS A 98 -44.15 -1.37 5.47
N ASP A 99 -45.30 -0.92 5.00
CA ASP A 99 -45.46 -0.36 3.67
C ASP A 99 -44.63 0.92 3.49
N SER A 100 -44.60 1.80 4.50
CA SER A 100 -43.73 2.98 4.50
C SER A 100 -42.23 2.62 4.48
N GLN A 101 -41.83 1.58 5.21
CA GLN A 101 -40.45 1.06 5.18
C GLN A 101 -40.10 0.47 3.79
N ILE A 102 -41.02 -0.28 3.19
CA ILE A 102 -40.85 -0.86 1.84
C ILE A 102 -40.69 0.25 0.80
N GLU A 103 -41.52 1.30 0.87
CA GLU A 103 -41.43 2.44 -0.04
C GLU A 103 -40.08 3.14 0.07
N THR A 104 -39.61 3.38 1.30
CA THR A 104 -38.31 4.02 1.55
C THR A 104 -37.15 3.16 1.01
N LEU A 105 -37.15 1.86 1.30
CA LEU A 105 -36.12 0.94 0.80
C LEU A 105 -36.16 0.82 -0.73
N SER A 106 -37.35 0.78 -1.32
CA SER A 106 -37.52 0.74 -2.78
C SER A 106 -36.96 1.99 -3.46
N GLN A 107 -37.13 3.17 -2.85
CA GLN A 107 -36.52 4.41 -3.34
C GLN A 107 -34.99 4.36 -3.25
N GLN A 108 -34.43 3.84 -2.15
CA GLN A 108 -32.97 3.69 -1.99
C GLN A 108 -32.37 2.73 -3.02
N VAL A 109 -33.02 1.59 -3.29
CA VAL A 109 -32.58 0.64 -4.31
C VAL A 109 -32.55 1.30 -5.69
N ARG A 110 -33.59 2.03 -6.08
CA ARG A 110 -33.61 2.76 -7.37
C ARG A 110 -32.48 3.78 -7.49
N LEU A 111 -32.18 4.51 -6.41
CA LEU A 111 -31.07 5.47 -6.39
C LEU A 111 -29.70 4.79 -6.53
N LEU A 112 -29.52 3.64 -5.89
CA LEU A 112 -28.28 2.85 -6.00
C LEU A 112 -28.12 2.26 -7.40
N GLU A 113 -29.19 1.72 -7.99
CA GLU A 113 -29.20 1.22 -9.37
C GLU A 113 -28.84 2.33 -10.36
N ALA A 114 -29.42 3.53 -10.22
CA ALA A 114 -29.09 4.68 -11.03
C ALA A 114 -27.61 5.09 -10.91
N LYS A 115 -27.06 5.10 -9.68
CA LYS A 115 -25.63 5.40 -9.45
C LYS A 115 -24.70 4.35 -10.05
N ILE A 116 -25.04 3.07 -9.92
CA ILE A 116 -24.24 1.97 -10.51
C ILE A 116 -24.20 2.11 -12.03
N ASN A 117 -25.35 2.36 -12.66
CA ASN A 117 -25.42 2.56 -14.11
C ASN A 117 -24.62 3.79 -14.56
N GLN A 118 -24.69 4.89 -13.81
CA GLN A 118 -23.91 6.09 -14.09
C GLN A 118 -22.41 5.81 -14.01
N LEU A 119 -21.93 5.23 -12.89
CA LEU A 119 -20.52 4.90 -12.70
C LEU A 119 -20.01 3.92 -13.77
N SER A 120 -20.81 2.93 -14.17
CA SER A 120 -20.45 2.01 -15.25
C SER A 120 -20.28 2.73 -16.58
N THR A 121 -21.16 3.68 -16.89
CA THR A 121 -21.08 4.47 -18.14
C THR A 121 -19.85 5.37 -18.12
N GLU A 122 -19.58 6.04 -17.00
CA GLU A 122 -18.40 6.90 -16.82
C GLU A 122 -17.10 6.08 -16.95
N GLN A 123 -17.03 4.88 -16.36
CA GLN A 123 -15.87 4.00 -16.50
C GLN A 123 -15.65 3.53 -17.95
N GLN A 124 -16.72 3.20 -18.68
CA GLN A 124 -16.61 2.85 -20.11
C GLN A 124 -16.08 4.02 -20.94
N GLN A 125 -16.57 5.23 -20.71
CA GLN A 125 -16.09 6.43 -21.41
C GLN A 125 -14.62 6.74 -21.09
N GLN A 126 -14.21 6.61 -19.83
CA GLN A 126 -12.80 6.77 -19.44
C GLN A 126 -11.91 5.73 -20.11
N PHE A 127 -12.35 4.47 -20.15
CA PHE A 127 -11.60 3.40 -20.78
C PHE A 127 -11.46 3.60 -22.30
N GLU A 128 -12.53 4.04 -22.97
CA GLU A 128 -12.49 4.39 -24.40
C GLU A 128 -11.55 5.57 -24.67
N SER A 129 -11.61 6.63 -23.85
CA SER A 129 -10.70 7.77 -23.97
C SER A 129 -9.23 7.37 -23.81
N LEU A 130 -8.91 6.57 -22.79
CA LEU A 130 -7.54 6.09 -22.56
C LEU A 130 -7.06 5.21 -23.69
N LYS A 131 -7.95 4.40 -24.28
CA LYS A 131 -7.60 3.56 -25.43
C LYS A 131 -7.25 4.40 -26.65
N THR A 132 -8.04 5.44 -26.94
CA THR A 132 -7.73 6.37 -28.05
C THR A 132 -6.42 7.11 -27.81
N GLU A 133 -6.17 7.59 -26.59
CA GLU A 133 -4.91 8.26 -26.24
C GLU A 133 -3.70 7.31 -26.40
N LEU A 134 -3.85 6.04 -26.05
CA LEU A 134 -2.80 5.03 -26.23
C LEU A 134 -2.54 4.77 -27.72
N GLU A 135 -3.58 4.63 -28.54
CA GLU A 135 -3.45 4.48 -30.00
C GLU A 135 -2.76 5.71 -30.64
N GLU A 136 -3.10 6.92 -30.19
CA GLU A 136 -2.42 8.16 -30.62
C GLU A 136 -0.94 8.18 -30.20
N GLN A 137 -0.61 7.78 -28.97
CA GLN A 137 0.77 7.67 -28.52
C GLN A 137 1.56 6.61 -29.29
N GLU A 138 0.96 5.45 -29.56
CA GLU A 138 1.61 4.37 -30.30
C GLU A 138 1.96 4.82 -31.73
N THR A 139 1.04 5.50 -32.42
CA THR A 139 1.33 6.08 -33.74
C THR A 139 2.40 7.16 -33.70
N ALA A 140 2.44 7.99 -32.65
CA ALA A 140 3.49 8.98 -32.46
C ALA A 140 4.87 8.34 -32.24
N ILE A 141 4.93 7.29 -31.41
CA ILE A 141 6.18 6.53 -31.16
C ILE A 141 6.65 5.88 -32.46
N GLN A 142 5.78 5.20 -33.21
CA GLN A 142 6.14 4.59 -34.49
C GLN A 142 6.67 5.64 -35.49
N GLY A 143 6.07 6.83 -35.53
CA GLY A 143 6.57 7.95 -36.34
C GLY A 143 7.95 8.44 -35.92
N GLN A 144 8.20 8.53 -34.61
CA GLN A 144 9.52 8.89 -34.07
C GLN A 144 10.57 7.80 -34.33
N GLU A 145 10.22 6.52 -34.19
CA GLU A 145 11.10 5.39 -34.46
C GLU A 145 11.50 5.31 -35.95
N ALA A 146 10.57 5.60 -36.87
CA ALA A 146 10.86 5.70 -38.29
C ALA A 146 11.85 6.84 -38.57
N HIS A 147 11.65 8.00 -37.94
CA HIS A 147 12.57 9.13 -38.08
C HIS A 147 13.96 8.86 -37.48
N ILE A 148 14.03 8.17 -36.33
CA ILE A 148 15.31 7.72 -35.75
C ILE A 148 16.01 6.75 -36.70
N SER A 149 15.27 5.84 -37.34
CA SER A 149 15.85 4.90 -38.31
C SER A 149 16.41 5.63 -39.54
N GLU A 150 15.72 6.67 -40.03
CA GLU A 150 16.24 7.53 -41.10
C GLU A 150 17.51 8.26 -40.67
N LEU A 151 17.51 8.90 -39.48
CA LEU A 151 18.68 9.58 -38.93
C LEU A 151 19.86 8.62 -38.70
N GLN A 152 19.61 7.39 -38.23
CA GLN A 152 20.64 6.36 -38.10
C GLN A 152 21.19 5.93 -39.46
N THR A 153 20.36 5.91 -40.50
CA THR A 153 20.79 5.62 -41.87
C THR A 153 21.64 6.76 -42.42
N GLU A 154 21.32 8.01 -42.10
CA GLU A 154 22.13 9.20 -42.44
C GLU A 154 23.44 9.26 -41.64
N LEU A 155 23.46 8.85 -40.37
CA LEU A 155 24.64 8.79 -39.50
C LEU A 155 25.56 7.59 -39.79
N SER A 156 25.07 6.54 -40.46
CA SER A 156 25.85 5.35 -40.83
C SER A 156 26.92 5.62 -41.91
N HIS A 157 27.10 6.87 -42.34
CA HIS A 157 28.24 7.32 -43.14
C HIS A 157 29.51 7.64 -42.33
N SER A 158 29.58 7.27 -41.05
CA SER A 158 30.83 7.30 -40.29
C SER A 158 31.77 6.16 -40.75
N ASP A 159 32.70 6.49 -41.64
CA ASP A 159 33.69 5.60 -42.30
C ASP A 159 34.75 4.98 -41.35
N GLN A 160 34.53 4.95 -40.04
CA GLN A 160 35.49 4.35 -39.11
C GLN A 160 35.05 2.95 -38.65
N PRO A 161 35.91 1.92 -38.85
CA PRO A 161 35.62 0.59 -38.34
C PRO A 161 35.53 0.63 -36.81
N PRO A 162 34.60 -0.14 -36.20
CA PRO A 162 34.46 -0.20 -34.76
C PRO A 162 35.79 -0.62 -34.10
N PRO A 163 36.10 -0.15 -32.87
CA PRO A 163 37.34 -0.50 -32.20
C PRO A 163 37.49 -2.02 -32.06
N ASP A 164 38.68 -2.54 -32.40
CA ASP A 164 38.98 -3.97 -32.29
C ASP A 164 38.82 -4.43 -30.82
N PRO A 165 37.91 -5.41 -30.55
CA PRO A 165 37.67 -5.92 -29.20
C PRO A 165 38.94 -6.39 -28.47
N GLN A 166 39.94 -6.92 -29.19
CA GLN A 166 41.19 -7.39 -28.57
C GLN A 166 42.06 -6.22 -28.09
N VAL A 167 42.07 -5.11 -28.84
CA VAL A 167 42.79 -3.89 -28.48
C VAL A 167 42.15 -3.24 -27.25
N VAL A 168 40.81 -3.13 -27.25
CA VAL A 168 40.05 -2.60 -26.10
C VAL A 168 40.33 -3.42 -24.84
N GLN A 169 40.25 -4.74 -24.93
CA GLN A 169 40.53 -5.61 -23.79
C GLN A 169 41.96 -5.44 -23.28
N ARG A 170 42.94 -5.33 -24.17
CA ARG A 170 44.34 -5.09 -23.78
C ARG A 170 44.50 -3.77 -23.02
N GLN A 171 43.89 -2.70 -23.51
CA GLN A 171 43.94 -1.38 -22.87
C GLN A 171 43.27 -1.35 -21.49
N VAL A 172 42.11 -2.00 -21.36
CA VAL A 172 41.44 -2.14 -20.06
C VAL A 172 42.34 -2.91 -19.10
N ARG A 173 42.91 -4.03 -19.55
CA ARG A 173 43.81 -4.86 -18.74
C ARG A 173 45.08 -4.11 -18.33
N GLU A 174 45.67 -3.31 -19.22
CA GLU A 174 46.80 -2.44 -18.92
C GLU A 174 46.44 -1.36 -17.88
N THR A 175 45.22 -0.80 -17.95
CA THR A 175 44.78 0.24 -17.00
C THR A 175 44.47 -0.35 -15.62
N VAL A 176 43.71 -1.44 -15.58
CA VAL A 176 43.24 -2.07 -14.33
C VAL A 176 44.35 -2.87 -13.65
N GLY A 177 45.27 -3.43 -14.44
CA GLY A 177 46.33 -4.32 -13.99
C GLY A 177 45.87 -5.78 -13.95
N ASP A 178 46.80 -6.70 -14.26
CA ASP A 178 46.54 -8.14 -14.35
C ASP A 178 46.00 -8.73 -13.04
N SER A 179 46.56 -8.33 -11.90
CA SER A 179 46.11 -8.84 -10.60
C SER A 179 44.63 -8.58 -10.37
N VAL A 180 44.19 -7.36 -10.64
CA VAL A 180 42.78 -6.96 -10.50
C VAL A 180 41.92 -7.61 -11.59
N TRP A 181 42.40 -7.66 -12.84
CA TRP A 181 41.65 -8.22 -13.97
C TRP A 181 41.21 -9.67 -13.72
N PHE A 182 42.09 -10.50 -13.15
CA PHE A 182 41.77 -11.89 -12.84
C PHE A 182 40.97 -12.09 -11.55
N CYS A 183 40.84 -11.06 -10.70
CA CYS A 183 40.03 -11.11 -9.49
C CYS A 183 38.56 -10.75 -9.72
N ILE A 184 38.24 -9.97 -10.74
CA ILE A 184 36.87 -9.53 -11.03
C ILE A 184 36.10 -10.54 -11.89
N GLN A 185 34.76 -10.54 -11.78
CA GLN A 185 33.92 -11.47 -12.52
C GLN A 185 33.95 -11.23 -14.03
N PRO A 186 33.73 -12.26 -14.88
CA PRO A 186 33.68 -12.12 -16.33
C PRO A 186 32.64 -11.10 -16.83
N ALA A 187 31.51 -10.96 -16.13
CA ALA A 187 30.52 -9.94 -16.45
C ALA A 187 31.07 -8.52 -16.23
N SER A 188 31.88 -8.31 -15.19
CA SER A 188 32.51 -7.01 -14.91
C SER A 188 33.62 -6.70 -15.90
N GLN A 189 34.41 -7.71 -16.30
CA GLN A 189 35.36 -7.59 -17.40
C GLN A 189 34.68 -7.13 -18.70
N LYS A 190 33.52 -7.75 -19.03
CA LYS A 190 32.73 -7.39 -20.20
C LYS A 190 32.21 -5.94 -20.12
N ASP A 191 31.69 -5.53 -18.97
CA ASP A 191 31.20 -4.16 -18.76
C ASP A 191 32.32 -3.12 -18.86
N LEU A 192 33.51 -3.40 -18.30
CA LEU A 192 34.68 -2.53 -18.44
C LEU A 192 35.11 -2.37 -19.91
N CYS A 193 35.19 -3.49 -20.66
CA CYS A 193 35.48 -3.44 -22.09
C CYS A 193 34.43 -2.67 -22.88
N ALA A 194 33.15 -2.88 -22.59
CA ALA A 194 32.05 -2.16 -23.23
C ALA A 194 32.11 -0.65 -22.93
N ALA A 195 32.44 -0.26 -21.69
CA ALA A 195 32.61 1.14 -21.33
C ALA A 195 33.74 1.81 -22.13
N TYR A 196 34.89 1.15 -22.26
CA TYR A 196 36.02 1.67 -23.04
C TYR A 196 35.71 1.74 -24.53
N LYS A 197 35.02 0.74 -25.07
CA LYS A 197 34.58 0.74 -26.47
C LYS A 197 33.66 1.93 -26.76
N ASN A 198 32.65 2.15 -25.91
CA ASN A 198 31.71 3.27 -26.07
C ASN A 198 32.41 4.62 -25.95
N TYR A 199 33.34 4.77 -25.00
CA TYR A 199 34.17 5.95 -24.89
C TYR A 199 34.99 6.21 -26.17
N GLN A 200 35.61 5.17 -26.74
CA GLN A 200 36.41 5.29 -27.96
C GLN A 200 35.59 5.72 -29.17
N ILE A 201 34.40 5.13 -29.35
CA ILE A 201 33.47 5.51 -30.42
C ILE A 201 33.12 7.01 -30.31
N LEU A 202 32.69 7.46 -29.14
CA LEU A 202 32.33 8.86 -28.91
C LEU A 202 33.52 9.82 -29.06
N SER A 203 34.72 9.39 -28.64
CA SER A 203 35.93 10.20 -28.77
C SER A 203 36.44 10.34 -30.21
N ALA A 204 36.01 9.43 -31.10
CA ALA A 204 36.45 9.40 -32.49
C ALA A 204 35.54 10.21 -33.44
N GLU A 205 34.31 10.53 -33.03
CA GLU A 205 33.27 11.17 -33.86
C GLU A 205 33.42 12.69 -34.11
N GLY A 206 34.57 13.30 -33.81
CA GLY A 206 34.87 14.67 -34.26
C GLY A 206 34.16 15.80 -33.47
N PRO A 207 34.02 17.02 -34.04
CA PRO A 207 34.04 18.29 -33.32
C PRO A 207 32.89 18.59 -32.34
N ASP A 208 31.85 17.75 -32.26
CA ASP A 208 30.77 17.84 -31.28
C ASP A 208 31.07 17.10 -29.95
N MET A 209 32.35 16.84 -29.63
CA MET A 209 32.81 16.31 -28.33
C MET A 209 32.20 17.02 -27.10
N GLN A 210 31.80 18.29 -27.24
CA GLN A 210 31.19 19.04 -26.15
C GLN A 210 29.76 18.56 -25.82
N LEU A 211 29.03 17.98 -26.78
CA LEU A 211 27.66 17.48 -26.64
C LEU A 211 27.59 15.95 -26.49
N ALA A 212 28.72 15.24 -26.59
CA ALA A 212 28.77 13.79 -26.46
C ALA A 212 28.30 13.33 -25.07
N ASP A 213 27.37 12.38 -25.04
CA ASP A 213 26.85 11.79 -23.82
C ASP A 213 27.54 10.46 -23.51
N TYR A 214 28.32 10.43 -22.43
CA TYR A 214 29.06 9.26 -21.98
C TYR A 214 28.25 8.38 -21.02
N SER A 215 26.93 8.59 -20.88
CA SER A 215 26.07 7.92 -19.90
C SER A 215 26.10 6.40 -20.01
N GLU A 216 26.02 5.84 -21.22
CA GLU A 216 26.10 4.38 -21.42
C GLU A 216 27.44 3.81 -20.90
N ALA A 217 28.55 4.48 -21.18
CA ALA A 217 29.85 4.07 -20.67
C ALA A 217 29.93 4.21 -19.14
N GLY A 218 29.32 5.24 -18.56
CA GLY A 218 29.24 5.46 -17.12
C GLY A 218 28.39 4.42 -16.38
N ILE A 219 27.24 4.02 -16.93
CA ILE A 219 26.39 2.95 -16.38
C ILE A 219 27.18 1.64 -16.32
N ARG A 220 27.85 1.27 -17.42
CA ARG A 220 28.66 0.03 -17.52
C ARG A 220 29.72 -0.04 -16.43
N LEU A 221 30.50 1.04 -16.26
CA LEU A 221 31.51 1.12 -15.19
C LEU A 221 30.87 0.96 -13.81
N SER A 222 29.72 1.60 -13.59
CA SER A 222 29.04 1.57 -12.30
C SER A 222 28.47 0.20 -11.96
N PHE A 223 27.96 -0.55 -12.94
CA PHE A 223 27.51 -1.93 -12.73
C PHE A 223 28.64 -2.87 -12.31
N ALA A 224 29.86 -2.66 -12.83
CA ALA A 224 31.02 -3.40 -12.35
C ALA A 224 31.28 -3.11 -10.85
N VAL A 225 31.17 -1.86 -10.40
CA VAL A 225 31.36 -1.52 -8.97
C VAL A 225 30.24 -2.10 -8.11
N GLU A 226 28.99 -2.00 -8.54
CA GLU A 226 27.87 -2.60 -7.81
C GLU A 226 28.09 -4.11 -7.62
N ARG A 227 28.53 -4.81 -8.67
CA ARG A 227 28.75 -6.26 -8.67
C ARG A 227 29.96 -6.71 -7.84
N GLU A 228 31.08 -6.01 -7.95
CA GLU A 228 32.35 -6.41 -7.32
C GLU A 228 32.54 -5.83 -5.92
N VAL A 229 31.79 -4.80 -5.54
CA VAL A 229 31.98 -4.08 -4.28
C VAL A 229 30.72 -4.06 -3.44
N VAL A 230 29.61 -3.57 -4.00
CA VAL A 230 28.38 -3.33 -3.22
C VAL A 230 27.69 -4.63 -2.85
N GLN A 231 27.44 -5.52 -3.81
CA GLN A 231 26.74 -6.78 -3.55
C GLN A 231 27.52 -7.68 -2.57
N PRO A 232 28.82 -7.98 -2.76
CA PRO A 232 29.53 -8.88 -1.85
C PRO A 232 29.61 -8.30 -0.44
N PHE A 233 29.88 -7.00 -0.29
CA PHE A 233 29.91 -6.36 1.02
C PHE A 233 28.57 -6.46 1.77
N LEU A 234 27.45 -6.13 1.13
CA LEU A 234 26.15 -6.09 1.81
C LEU A 234 25.53 -7.49 1.98
N ASN A 235 25.86 -8.45 1.10
CA ASN A 235 25.48 -9.84 1.28
C ASN A 235 26.23 -10.48 2.46
N ASP A 236 27.54 -10.31 2.52
CA ASP A 236 28.34 -10.90 3.60
C ASP A 236 28.04 -10.23 4.96
N LEU A 237 27.78 -8.91 4.94
CA LEU A 237 27.31 -8.19 6.12
C LEU A 237 25.94 -8.67 6.58
N TYR A 238 25.03 -8.98 5.64
CA TYR A 238 23.73 -9.56 5.99
C TYR A 238 23.88 -10.91 6.67
N ASP A 239 24.71 -11.81 6.13
CA ASP A 239 24.95 -13.14 6.72
C ASP A 239 25.57 -13.03 8.13
N PHE A 240 26.50 -12.09 8.33
CA PHE A 240 27.04 -11.79 9.65
C PHE A 240 25.97 -11.31 10.64
N LEU A 241 25.15 -10.33 10.25
CA LEU A 241 24.12 -9.78 11.12
C LEU A 241 23.02 -10.81 11.43
N LEU A 242 22.70 -11.68 10.48
CA LEU A 242 21.73 -12.76 10.68
C LEU A 242 22.20 -13.70 11.80
N GLY A 243 23.50 -14.01 11.86
CA GLY A 243 24.11 -14.76 12.96
C GLY A 243 23.98 -14.08 14.33
N GLN A 244 23.87 -12.75 14.35
CA GLN A 244 23.64 -11.92 15.55
C GLN A 244 22.15 -11.66 15.83
N GLY A 245 21.24 -12.27 15.06
CA GLY A 245 19.79 -12.06 15.17
C GLY A 245 19.33 -10.67 14.72
N GLN A 246 20.09 -10.00 13.86
CA GLN A 246 19.78 -8.68 13.31
C GLN A 246 19.63 -8.73 11.79
N SER A 247 18.85 -7.82 11.24
CA SER A 247 18.63 -7.69 9.78
C SER A 247 18.66 -6.24 9.31
N GLU A 248 19.06 -5.32 10.18
CA GLU A 248 19.16 -3.89 9.91
C GLU A 248 20.46 -3.34 10.48
N ILE A 249 21.09 -2.43 9.74
CA ILE A 249 22.24 -1.65 10.22
C ILE A 249 22.20 -0.23 9.67
N GLY A 250 22.35 0.77 10.55
CA GLY A 250 22.42 2.16 10.11
C GLY A 250 21.19 2.67 9.35
N GLY A 251 20.00 2.12 9.62
CA GLY A 251 18.76 2.43 8.88
C GLY A 251 18.57 1.63 7.58
N ILE A 252 19.46 0.68 7.27
CA ILE A 252 19.43 -0.12 6.05
C ILE A 252 18.95 -1.52 6.38
N GLN A 253 17.73 -1.85 5.94
CA GLN A 253 17.19 -3.21 6.01
C GLN A 253 17.91 -4.12 5.00
N LEU A 254 18.58 -5.16 5.49
CA LEU A 254 19.27 -6.15 4.68
C LEU A 254 18.40 -7.40 4.52
N SER A 255 18.44 -8.01 3.31
CA SER A 255 17.78 -9.28 3.01
C SER A 255 18.41 -9.97 1.80
N ALA A 256 18.33 -11.31 1.75
CA ALA A 256 18.91 -12.11 0.67
C ALA A 256 18.37 -11.78 -0.75
N SER A 257 17.16 -11.23 -0.85
CA SER A 257 16.50 -10.89 -2.12
C SER A 257 16.63 -9.43 -2.55
N ARG A 258 17.24 -8.56 -1.72
CA ARG A 258 17.30 -7.13 -1.99
C ARG A 258 18.45 -6.81 -2.94
N LYS A 259 18.18 -5.99 -3.95
CA LYS A 259 19.23 -5.36 -4.75
C LYS A 259 19.78 -4.15 -3.99
N TYR A 260 21.07 -4.17 -3.71
CA TYR A 260 21.75 -3.05 -3.07
C TYR A 260 22.33 -2.06 -4.08
N THR A 261 22.46 -0.79 -3.68
CA THR A 261 22.97 0.29 -4.53
C THR A 261 24.15 1.01 -3.89
N LEU A 262 24.96 1.70 -4.70
CA LEU A 262 26.16 2.41 -4.25
C LEU A 262 25.88 3.41 -3.11
N GLY A 263 24.74 4.09 -3.15
CA GLY A 263 24.36 5.09 -2.13
C GLY A 263 24.16 4.54 -0.72
N MET A 264 24.05 3.23 -0.54
CA MET A 264 23.85 2.58 0.77
C MET A 264 25.14 2.41 1.58
N VAL A 265 26.30 2.40 0.93
CA VAL A 265 27.57 2.01 1.53
C VAL A 265 28.31 3.14 2.27
N PRO A 266 28.37 4.40 1.77
CA PRO A 266 29.27 5.42 2.32
C PRO A 266 29.10 5.71 3.81
N SER A 267 27.85 5.77 4.31
CA SER A 267 27.55 6.02 5.72
C SER A 267 28.04 4.89 6.64
N LEU A 268 28.01 3.64 6.15
CA LEU A 268 28.53 2.48 6.87
C LEU A 268 30.06 2.55 6.99
N LEU A 269 30.75 3.12 6.01
CA LEU A 269 32.22 3.14 6.00
C LEU A 269 32.85 4.32 6.77
N ALA A 270 32.18 5.47 6.87
CA ALA A 270 32.74 6.64 7.57
C ALA A 270 31.69 7.63 8.07
N ASP A 271 32.01 8.38 9.13
CA ASP A 271 31.14 9.47 9.64
C ASP A 271 31.16 10.70 8.74
N GLN A 272 32.27 10.93 8.03
CA GLN A 272 32.45 12.06 7.14
C GLN A 272 33.37 11.67 5.99
N TRP A 273 33.04 12.11 4.78
CA TRP A 273 33.83 11.85 3.57
C TRP A 273 33.75 13.03 2.59
N GLN A 274 34.58 12.98 1.56
CA GLN A 274 34.59 13.97 0.48
C GLN A 274 33.61 13.54 -0.63
N THR A 275 32.74 14.44 -1.06
CA THR A 275 31.71 14.21 -2.10
C THR A 275 31.76 15.28 -3.19
N LEU A 276 31.15 15.00 -4.35
CA LEU A 276 30.96 15.97 -5.43
C LEU A 276 29.82 16.94 -5.10
N ARG A 277 30.00 18.23 -5.44
CA ARG A 277 28.94 19.23 -5.30
C ARG A 277 27.96 19.12 -6.46
N ASP A 278 26.67 19.20 -6.17
CA ASP A 278 25.62 19.13 -7.20
C ASP A 278 25.74 20.31 -8.18
N THR A 279 26.19 21.47 -7.72
CA THR A 279 26.49 22.63 -8.59
C THR A 279 27.61 22.36 -9.58
N ALA A 280 28.61 21.55 -9.20
CA ALA A 280 29.72 21.17 -10.07
C ALA A 280 29.29 20.11 -11.09
N LEU A 281 28.42 19.17 -10.68
CA LEU A 281 27.87 18.13 -11.56
C LEU A 281 26.98 18.68 -12.69
N LYS A 282 26.42 19.87 -12.52
CA LYS A 282 25.65 20.56 -13.58
C LYS A 282 26.52 21.24 -14.64
N GLN A 283 27.84 21.28 -14.46
CA GLN A 283 28.74 21.98 -15.38
C GLN A 283 29.23 21.03 -16.47
N GLN A 284 29.17 21.50 -17.71
CA GLN A 284 29.71 20.79 -18.88
C GLN A 284 31.23 20.61 -18.82
N GLN A 285 31.94 21.56 -18.22
CA GLN A 285 33.38 21.50 -18.04
C GLN A 285 33.78 21.34 -16.57
N SER A 286 34.96 20.77 -16.38
CA SER A 286 35.48 20.51 -15.04
C SER A 286 35.81 21.81 -14.30
N VAL A 287 35.18 22.02 -13.14
CA VAL A 287 35.49 23.17 -12.28
C VAL A 287 36.71 22.92 -11.39
N ALA A 288 37.28 24.00 -10.84
CA ALA A 288 38.42 23.92 -9.93
C ALA A 288 38.14 23.01 -8.72
N LYS A 289 39.15 22.29 -8.23
CA LYS A 289 39.03 21.30 -7.14
C LYS A 289 38.28 21.82 -5.91
N LYS A 290 38.52 23.08 -5.51
CA LYS A 290 37.85 23.72 -4.35
C LYS A 290 36.34 23.89 -4.54
N GLN A 291 35.89 24.08 -5.77
CA GLN A 291 34.48 24.22 -6.15
C GLN A 291 33.83 22.87 -6.49
N ARG A 292 34.64 21.88 -6.87
CA ARG A 292 34.17 20.54 -7.26
C ARG A 292 33.68 19.71 -6.06
N TYR A 293 34.36 19.84 -4.92
CA TYR A 293 34.15 18.96 -3.78
C TYR A 293 33.56 19.66 -2.55
N SER A 294 32.85 18.89 -1.73
CA SER A 294 32.37 19.28 -0.41
C SER A 294 32.54 18.12 0.58
N LYS A 295 32.22 18.36 1.86
CA LYS A 295 32.21 17.31 2.89
C LYS A 295 30.78 16.82 3.10
N ALA A 296 30.58 15.52 2.96
CA ALA A 296 29.36 14.84 3.40
C ALA A 296 29.53 14.31 4.83
N LYS A 297 28.42 14.09 5.52
CA LYS A 297 28.37 13.44 6.82
C LYS A 297 27.40 12.26 6.77
N ALA A 298 27.71 11.20 7.50
CA ALA A 298 26.82 10.06 7.67
C ALA A 298 25.47 10.52 8.23
N SER A 299 24.41 9.79 7.86
CA SER A 299 23.12 9.97 8.49
C SER A 299 23.25 9.70 10.00
N LYS A 300 22.42 10.35 10.81
CA LYS A 300 22.34 10.09 12.26
C LYS A 300 21.89 8.66 12.61
N GLN A 301 21.57 7.84 11.61
CA GLN A 301 21.04 6.49 11.77
C GLN A 301 22.14 5.48 12.07
N VAL A 302 23.40 5.74 11.69
CA VAL A 302 24.53 4.87 12.05
C VAL A 302 24.99 5.22 13.46
N GLY A 303 24.56 4.43 14.44
CA GLY A 303 24.89 4.62 15.85
C GLY A 303 26.23 4.02 16.26
N GLU A 304 26.65 4.23 17.51
CA GLU A 304 27.85 3.61 18.09
C GLU A 304 27.78 2.08 18.07
N ARG A 305 26.57 1.52 18.29
CA ARG A 305 26.33 0.07 18.18
C ARG A 305 26.61 -0.45 16.77
N ASP A 306 26.13 0.25 15.74
CA ASP A 306 26.35 -0.15 14.34
C ASP A 306 27.83 -0.07 13.98
N ARG A 307 28.53 0.97 14.47
CA ARG A 307 29.98 1.12 14.29
C ARG A 307 30.76 -0.03 14.93
N ALA A 308 30.36 -0.49 16.12
CA ALA A 308 30.98 -1.64 16.76
C ALA A 308 30.76 -2.94 15.96
N LEU A 309 29.54 -3.18 15.48
CA LEU A 309 29.22 -4.35 14.64
C LEU A 309 29.98 -4.34 13.32
N LEU A 310 30.11 -3.18 12.67
CA LEU A 310 30.90 -3.06 11.44
C LEU A 310 32.38 -3.32 11.71
N ALA A 311 32.92 -2.84 12.83
CA ALA A 311 34.30 -3.11 13.21
C ALA A 311 34.54 -4.61 13.45
N GLU A 312 33.63 -5.29 14.16
CA GLU A 312 33.67 -6.75 14.37
C GLU A 312 33.57 -7.50 13.05
N PHE A 313 32.63 -7.12 12.17
CA PHE A 313 32.50 -7.69 10.84
C PHE A 313 33.82 -7.57 10.05
N PHE A 314 34.41 -6.37 10.00
CA PHE A 314 35.64 -6.16 9.23
C PHE A 314 36.86 -6.90 9.79
N ASP A 315 36.91 -7.19 11.08
CA ASP A 315 38.01 -7.92 11.72
C ASP A 315 38.03 -9.40 11.31
N GLN A 316 36.85 -10.00 11.10
CA GLN A 316 36.71 -11.42 10.74
C GLN A 316 36.37 -11.66 9.26
N TRP A 317 36.11 -10.62 8.48
CA TRP A 317 35.71 -10.77 7.08
C TRP A 317 36.93 -11.08 6.21
N GLU A 318 37.08 -12.36 5.86
CA GLU A 318 38.13 -12.88 4.97
C GLU A 318 37.87 -12.50 3.49
N HIS A 319 37.85 -11.20 3.21
CA HIS A 319 37.70 -10.66 1.86
C HIS A 319 38.70 -9.50 1.63
N PRO A 320 39.23 -9.31 0.40
CA PRO A 320 40.16 -8.21 0.10
C PRO A 320 39.62 -6.82 0.49
N MET A 321 38.30 -6.65 0.49
CA MET A 321 37.63 -5.41 0.92
C MET A 321 37.70 -5.16 2.44
N GLY A 322 37.80 -6.18 3.29
CA GLY A 322 37.78 -6.02 4.75
C GLY A 322 38.89 -5.08 5.23
N ASN A 323 40.12 -5.35 4.82
CA ASN A 323 41.27 -4.48 5.11
C ASN A 323 41.12 -3.07 4.53
N CYS A 324 40.64 -2.98 3.28
CA CYS A 324 40.42 -1.70 2.60
C CYS A 324 39.40 -0.83 3.36
N PHE A 325 38.26 -1.41 3.75
CA PHE A 325 37.18 -0.69 4.42
C PHE A 325 37.50 -0.38 5.87
N ALA A 326 38.17 -1.29 6.59
CA ALA A 326 38.62 -1.04 7.96
C ALA A 326 39.66 0.10 8.02
N GLN A 327 40.71 0.04 7.19
CA GLN A 327 41.84 0.96 7.30
C GLN A 327 41.64 2.26 6.50
N LYS A 328 40.93 2.18 5.36
CA LYS A 328 40.72 3.29 4.42
C LYS A 328 39.24 3.63 4.25
N GLY A 329 38.40 3.35 5.24
CA GLY A 329 36.94 3.56 5.18
C GLY A 329 36.52 4.96 4.72
N ARG A 330 37.20 6.02 5.17
CA ARG A 330 36.94 7.39 4.70
C ARG A 330 37.20 7.58 3.20
N GLN A 331 38.27 6.98 2.68
CA GLN A 331 38.61 7.07 1.25
C GLN A 331 37.65 6.21 0.42
N ALA A 332 37.33 4.99 0.88
CA ALA A 332 36.36 4.12 0.24
C ALA A 332 34.95 4.76 0.19
N ALA A 333 34.49 5.34 1.31
CA ALA A 333 33.24 6.10 1.37
C ALA A 333 33.22 7.24 0.35
N ALA A 334 34.32 8.01 0.26
CA ALA A 334 34.45 9.09 -0.72
C ALA A 334 34.37 8.58 -2.16
N SER A 335 35.11 7.52 -2.50
CA SER A 335 35.09 6.95 -3.85
C SER A 335 33.71 6.41 -4.22
N ILE A 336 33.08 5.61 -3.35
CA ILE A 336 31.78 5.00 -3.62
C ILE A 336 30.68 6.06 -3.75
N ASP A 337 30.67 7.08 -2.90
CA ASP A 337 29.70 8.17 -3.00
C ASP A 337 29.87 9.01 -4.27
N GLN A 338 31.11 9.28 -4.68
CA GLN A 338 31.38 10.00 -5.92
C GLN A 338 30.98 9.18 -7.14
N ILE A 339 31.27 7.88 -7.15
CA ILE A 339 30.79 6.94 -8.18
C ILE A 339 29.25 6.94 -8.21
N ASN A 340 28.58 6.87 -7.05
CA ASN A 340 27.11 6.92 -6.96
C ASN A 340 26.53 8.20 -7.59
N LYS A 341 27.12 9.36 -7.30
CA LYS A 341 26.66 10.63 -7.87
C LYS A 341 26.81 10.68 -9.39
N LEU A 342 27.94 10.19 -9.92
CA LEU A 342 28.20 10.15 -11.36
C LEU A 342 27.29 9.12 -12.04
N ARG A 343 27.10 7.95 -11.43
CA ARG A 343 26.15 6.91 -11.86
C ARG A 343 24.72 7.43 -11.94
N ASN A 344 24.29 8.27 -10.99
CA ASN A 344 22.95 8.85 -11.00
C ASN A 344 22.75 9.78 -12.20
N ILE A 345 23.76 10.58 -12.57
CA ILE A 345 23.70 11.39 -13.80
C ILE A 345 23.48 10.48 -15.01
N SER A 346 24.28 9.42 -15.13
CA SER A 346 24.18 8.48 -16.25
C SER A 346 22.84 7.75 -16.35
N ALA A 347 22.11 7.62 -15.23
CA ALA A 347 20.85 6.88 -15.18
C ALA A 347 19.61 7.77 -15.40
N HIS A 348 19.76 9.10 -15.46
CA HIS A 348 18.66 10.01 -15.70
C HIS A 348 18.61 10.42 -17.17
N ALA A 349 17.52 10.05 -17.86
CA ALA A 349 17.35 10.28 -19.31
C ALA A 349 17.44 11.76 -19.73
N GLU A 350 17.20 12.71 -18.82
CA GLU A 350 17.26 14.15 -19.08
C GLU A 350 18.64 14.76 -18.78
N SER A 351 19.65 13.95 -18.43
CA SER A 351 20.99 14.41 -18.07
C SER A 351 22.04 13.77 -18.95
N PHE A 352 23.05 14.55 -19.33
CA PHE A 352 24.23 14.05 -20.04
C PHE A 352 25.38 13.84 -19.07
N LEU A 353 26.07 12.70 -19.20
CA LEU A 353 27.35 12.49 -18.54
C LEU A 353 28.44 13.08 -19.41
N TYR A 354 28.98 14.23 -19.02
CA TYR A 354 30.04 14.89 -19.79
C TYR A 354 31.39 14.17 -19.67
N GLU A 355 32.29 14.40 -20.62
CA GLU A 355 33.61 13.73 -20.71
C GLU A 355 34.39 13.79 -19.39
N TRP A 356 34.51 14.97 -18.76
CA TRP A 356 35.25 15.10 -17.50
C TRP A 356 34.64 14.30 -16.34
N GLN A 357 33.32 14.08 -16.38
CA GLN A 357 32.58 13.31 -15.39
C GLN A 357 32.81 11.82 -15.60
N TYR A 358 32.79 11.38 -16.86
CA TYR A 358 33.19 10.02 -17.24
C TYR A 358 34.64 9.74 -16.86
N GLU A 359 35.57 10.62 -17.20
CA GLU A 359 36.98 10.45 -16.86
C GLU A 359 37.19 10.39 -15.34
N LEU A 360 36.49 11.23 -14.57
CA LEU A 360 36.51 11.13 -13.12
C LEU A 360 35.96 9.78 -12.62
N LEU A 361 34.85 9.31 -13.18
CA LEU A 361 34.26 8.01 -12.84
C LEU A 361 35.24 6.87 -13.13
N ARG A 362 35.86 6.88 -14.31
CA ARG A 362 36.89 5.92 -14.72
C ARG A 362 38.07 5.94 -13.74
N GLN A 363 38.60 7.12 -13.42
CA GLN A 363 39.70 7.28 -12.46
C GLN A 363 39.35 6.77 -11.07
N LEU A 364 38.12 7.00 -10.59
CA LEU A 364 37.68 6.51 -9.28
C LEU A 364 37.62 4.97 -9.23
N ILE A 365 37.29 4.31 -10.35
CA ILE A 365 37.08 2.87 -10.41
C ILE A 365 38.37 2.12 -10.71
N VAL A 366 39.00 2.43 -11.85
CA VAL A 366 40.17 1.71 -12.36
C VAL A 366 41.49 2.41 -12.01
N GLY A 367 41.47 3.73 -11.82
CA GLY A 367 42.65 4.54 -11.53
C GLY A 367 43.12 5.38 -12.72
N SER A 368 44.20 6.12 -12.49
CA SER A 368 44.96 6.85 -13.50
C SER A 368 46.45 6.49 -13.40
N ASP A 369 47.26 7.00 -14.33
CA ASP A 369 48.71 6.79 -14.34
C ASP A 369 49.32 7.17 -12.97
N GLY A 370 49.75 6.14 -12.24
CA GLY A 370 50.37 6.27 -10.91
C GLY A 370 49.42 6.39 -9.71
N GLN A 371 48.09 6.44 -9.91
CA GLN A 371 47.10 6.43 -8.81
C GLN A 371 46.08 5.30 -8.99
N GLY A 372 46.10 4.32 -8.08
CA GLY A 372 45.16 3.21 -8.11
C GLY A 372 43.72 3.64 -7.82
N GLY A 373 42.77 3.16 -8.63
CA GLY A 373 41.34 3.32 -8.38
C GLY A 373 40.82 2.38 -7.28
N LEU A 374 39.51 2.37 -7.09
CA LEU A 374 38.83 1.53 -6.09
C LEU A 374 39.17 0.04 -6.27
N PHE A 375 39.14 -0.48 -7.50
CA PHE A 375 39.44 -1.90 -7.74
C PHE A 375 40.88 -2.25 -7.41
N ARG A 376 41.84 -1.40 -7.76
CA ARG A 376 43.25 -1.62 -7.40
C ARG A 376 43.48 -1.48 -5.89
N THR A 377 42.71 -0.63 -5.22
CA THR A 377 42.79 -0.50 -3.76
C THR A 377 42.26 -1.76 -3.05
N ILE A 378 41.30 -2.46 -3.64
CA ILE A 378 40.70 -3.69 -3.08
C ILE A 378 41.53 -4.93 -3.46
N TYR A 379 41.84 -5.09 -4.75
CA TYR A 379 42.40 -6.34 -5.32
C TYR A 379 43.88 -6.24 -5.71
N GLY A 380 44.45 -5.03 -5.76
CA GLY A 380 45.81 -4.79 -6.25
C GLY A 380 46.91 -4.94 -5.19
N GLY A 381 46.68 -5.79 -4.19
CA GLY A 381 47.63 -6.09 -3.11
C GLY A 381 49.00 -6.56 -3.60
#